data_AF-A0A1H8YTV1-F1
#
_entry.id   AF-A0A1H8YTV1-F1
#
_cell.length_a   1.000
_cell.length_b   1.000
_cell.length_c   1.000
_cell.angle_alpha   90.00
_cell.angle_beta   90.00
_cell.angle_gamma   90.00
#
_symmetry.space_group_name_H-M   'P 1'
#
loop_
_entity.id
_entity.type
_entity.pdbx_description
1 polymer ?
#
loop_
_entity_poly.entity_id
_entity_poly.type
_entity_poly.pdbx_seq_one_letter_code
_entity_poly.pdbx_strand_id
1 'polypeptide(L)'
;MEKGMKNLKFRRFLSITLSAIMCFGVTSCGKNETVVDDYAAGSNTAASTESTGTEGDAKEIKQGTEGSLRDLFGKSVSWEEEFTIDGVRFTADVDTSIPDKEGMNVYYAEGIDDGKADEDAIVKNLFGDTAEKIEELKYTNETDYIPLLYKYRELIDEHERFEVNQDSETYTYIEPSYSIINGATGETYKWVDDKNYYIHMYEGEYDGKRFGLILAFDYISNKRTIFMEPISIKEYFPDKDYKTLLVTSDSNYVGEPLDMENACGMNVDEINEEAEDFIDKTLKLKGKLTINKDSSLYSALSFNYLVYAGSVSYYYMDSDMSFDKGSSVLMFSDADYISTLKSHEEHGDNVAYSILADQKDLYKEYTDAHPDKNTEIFEFVMSDSTSYKENVVDPNFDTDGYAVFVGSDVFTGNDIYNGVSVYSPNTGIIKYTSKGFYGMDLTLTEVIKDVKEDVQLLPFEKITESLQAELPERFDKNKMELNSKGVYLDILNLTYTPDSDDPTSNEFSYIPCWTFDMYPDGNGSNGAEVIVNAMDGSIVDLYYWSTE
;
A
#
# COMPACT_ATOMS: atom_id res chain seq x y z
N MET A 1 4.02 39.28 9.33
CA MET A 1 4.49 39.20 10.74
C MET A 1 3.32 39.58 11.64
N GLU A 2 3.06 38.82 12.71
CA GLU A 2 1.83 38.83 13.54
C GLU A 2 0.64 37.98 13.03
N LYS A 3 0.88 36.69 12.79
CA LYS A 3 -0.14 35.63 13.01
C LYS A 3 0.44 34.29 13.52
N GLY A 4 1.72 34.27 13.94
CA GLY A 4 2.42 33.07 14.45
C GLY A 4 2.71 33.07 15.96
N MET A 5 1.99 33.88 16.76
CA MET A 5 2.37 34.10 18.18
C MET A 5 1.24 33.92 19.20
N LYS A 6 0.13 33.25 18.81
CA LYS A 6 -0.98 32.93 19.72
C LYS A 6 -1.02 31.46 20.17
N ASN A 7 -0.52 30.49 19.41
CA ASN A 7 -0.52 29.07 19.81
C ASN A 7 0.64 28.65 20.73
N LEU A 8 1.76 29.39 20.79
CA LEU A 8 2.87 29.08 21.70
C LEU A 8 2.61 29.41 23.18
N LYS A 9 1.64 30.29 23.50
CA LYS A 9 1.33 30.64 24.90
C LYS A 9 0.37 29.65 25.58
N PHE A 10 -0.42 28.90 24.81
CA PHE A 10 -1.32 27.87 25.35
C PHE A 10 -0.54 26.62 25.79
N ARG A 11 0.50 26.24 25.04
CA ARG A 11 1.41 25.12 25.35
C ARG A 11 2.24 25.30 26.63
N ARG A 12 2.50 26.53 27.11
CA ARG A 12 3.23 26.77 28.37
C ARG A 12 2.34 26.82 29.63
N PHE A 13 1.04 27.06 29.50
CA PHE A 13 0.13 27.13 30.66
C PHE A 13 -0.37 25.75 31.10
N LEU A 14 -0.50 24.79 30.16
CA LEU A 14 -0.84 23.40 30.50
C LEU A 14 0.30 22.68 31.24
N SER A 15 1.56 22.87 30.85
CA SER A 15 2.71 22.17 31.46
C SER A 15 2.97 22.56 32.91
N ILE A 16 2.68 23.81 33.28
CA ILE A 16 2.87 24.30 34.66
C ILE A 16 1.71 23.85 35.57
N THR A 17 0.50 23.66 35.01
CA THR A 17 -0.68 23.24 35.77
C THR A 17 -0.69 21.72 36.01
N LEU A 18 -0.23 20.92 35.04
CA LEU A 18 -0.10 19.46 35.19
C LEU A 18 1.00 19.07 36.21
N SER A 19 2.09 19.84 36.25
CA SER A 19 3.20 19.62 37.20
C SER A 19 2.82 19.96 38.65
N ALA A 20 1.83 20.83 38.86
CA ALA A 20 1.34 21.19 40.19
C ALA A 20 0.34 20.17 40.77
N ILE A 21 -0.36 19.41 39.92
CA ILE A 21 -1.34 18.39 40.33
C ILE A 21 -0.65 17.08 40.73
N MET A 22 0.49 16.74 40.11
CA MET A 22 1.29 15.57 40.53
C MET A 22 1.98 15.74 41.89
N CYS A 23 2.02 16.94 42.48
CA CYS A 23 2.65 17.18 43.79
C CYS A 23 1.70 17.00 45.00
N PHE A 24 0.42 16.70 44.80
CA PHE A 24 -0.55 16.52 45.89
C PHE A 24 -1.08 15.08 46.10
N GLY A 25 -0.51 14.08 45.43
CA GLY A 25 -0.99 12.70 45.48
C GLY A 25 -0.44 11.80 46.59
N VAL A 26 0.41 12.29 47.50
CA VAL A 26 1.06 11.43 48.52
C VAL A 26 0.50 11.69 49.92
N THR A 27 -0.71 11.21 50.20
CA THR A 27 -1.12 10.72 51.53
C THR A 27 -2.50 10.07 51.46
N SER A 28 -2.56 8.74 51.48
CA SER A 28 -3.51 8.00 52.32
C SER A 28 -3.17 6.51 52.31
N CYS A 29 -2.64 6.04 53.45
CA CYS A 29 -2.53 4.63 53.78
C CYS A 29 -3.92 4.03 54.04
N GLY A 30 -4.20 2.86 53.48
CA GLY A 30 -5.34 2.03 53.87
C GLY A 30 -5.03 0.56 53.64
N LYS A 31 -4.62 -0.15 54.70
CA LYS A 31 -4.38 -1.60 54.75
C LYS A 31 -5.62 -2.38 54.32
N ASN A 32 -5.45 -3.55 53.70
CA ASN A 32 -5.90 -4.84 54.24
C ASN A 32 -5.35 -6.03 53.44
N GLU A 33 -5.43 -7.18 54.10
CA GLU A 33 -4.53 -8.34 54.10
C GLU A 33 -4.45 -9.16 52.81
N THR A 34 -3.27 -9.76 52.62
CA THR A 34 -3.04 -10.90 51.73
C THR A 34 -3.72 -12.13 52.31
N VAL A 35 -4.68 -12.71 51.58
CA VAL A 35 -5.13 -14.09 51.81
C VAL A 35 -4.72 -14.90 50.60
N VAL A 36 -3.81 -15.84 50.83
CA VAL A 36 -3.50 -16.94 49.93
C VAL A 36 -4.37 -18.11 50.38
N ASP A 37 -5.17 -18.67 49.48
CA ASP A 37 -5.65 -20.05 49.59
C ASP A 37 -5.58 -20.71 48.22
N ASP A 38 -4.70 -21.70 48.15
CA ASP A 38 -4.43 -22.59 47.03
C ASP A 38 -5.20 -23.89 47.31
N TYR A 39 -6.06 -24.39 46.42
CA TYR A 39 -6.36 -25.83 46.28
C TYR A 39 -7.11 -26.13 44.98
N ALA A 40 -6.60 -27.14 44.28
CA ALA A 40 -7.11 -27.67 43.02
C ALA A 40 -8.39 -28.52 43.14
N ALA A 41 -9.07 -28.62 41.98
CA ALA A 41 -9.96 -29.69 41.50
C ALA A 41 -11.47 -29.65 41.85
N GLY A 42 -12.27 -29.41 40.80
CA GLY A 42 -13.41 -30.27 40.47
C GLY A 42 -14.83 -29.67 40.48
N SER A 43 -15.45 -29.72 39.29
CA SER A 43 -16.90 -29.78 38.99
C SER A 43 -17.70 -28.48 38.78
N ASN A 44 -18.37 -28.47 37.62
CA ASN A 44 -19.40 -27.56 37.11
C ASN A 44 -20.30 -26.93 38.17
N THR A 45 -20.62 -25.64 38.04
CA THR A 45 -21.98 -25.11 37.75
C THR A 45 -21.87 -23.60 37.44
N ALA A 46 -22.61 -23.14 36.43
CA ALA A 46 -22.74 -21.73 36.06
C ALA A 46 -23.29 -20.87 37.22
N ALA A 47 -22.69 -19.69 37.41
CA ALA A 47 -23.32 -18.54 38.03
C ALA A 47 -22.63 -17.26 37.52
N SER A 48 -23.43 -16.43 36.84
CA SER A 48 -23.16 -15.04 36.50
C SER A 48 -22.72 -14.25 37.73
N THR A 49 -21.61 -13.52 37.62
CA THR A 49 -21.27 -12.48 38.60
C THR A 49 -21.01 -11.19 37.85
N GLU A 50 -21.90 -10.22 38.09
CA GLU A 50 -21.81 -8.83 37.64
C GLU A 50 -20.46 -8.25 38.07
N SER A 51 -19.66 -7.84 37.08
CA SER A 51 -18.52 -6.96 37.29
C SER A 51 -19.03 -5.52 37.24
N THR A 52 -19.23 -4.94 38.42
CA THR A 52 -19.32 -3.48 38.57
C THR A 52 -17.94 -2.88 38.34
N GLY A 53 -17.62 -2.60 37.08
CA GLY A 53 -16.49 -1.79 36.63
C GLY A 53 -17.00 -0.49 36.02
N THR A 54 -16.39 0.61 36.40
CA THR A 54 -16.71 2.01 36.03
C THR A 54 -16.91 2.22 34.53
N GLU A 55 -18.05 2.84 34.19
CA GLU A 55 -18.39 3.39 32.87
C GLU A 55 -17.28 4.30 32.34
N GLY A 56 -16.53 3.78 31.36
CA GLY A 56 -15.99 4.54 30.24
C GLY A 56 -16.46 3.80 28.99
N ASP A 57 -17.06 4.53 28.04
CA ASP A 57 -17.69 4.01 26.82
C ASP A 57 -16.70 3.30 25.88
N ALA A 58 -16.23 2.11 26.24
CA ALA A 58 -15.65 1.20 25.25
C ALA A 58 -16.81 0.57 24.48
N LYS A 59 -17.02 0.95 23.22
CA LYS A 59 -17.99 0.29 22.33
C LYS A 59 -17.68 -1.21 22.31
N GLU A 60 -18.55 -2.02 22.92
CA GLU A 60 -18.35 -3.46 22.99
C GLU A 60 -18.56 -4.08 21.60
N ILE A 61 -17.47 -4.45 20.92
CA ILE A 61 -17.54 -5.18 19.65
C ILE A 61 -18.18 -6.55 19.92
N LYS A 62 -19.22 -6.93 19.17
CA LYS A 62 -19.94 -8.18 19.36
C LYS A 62 -19.43 -9.25 18.40
N GLN A 63 -19.56 -10.51 18.81
CA GLN A 63 -19.30 -11.65 17.95
C GLN A 63 -20.43 -11.83 16.93
N GLY A 64 -20.06 -12.19 15.72
CA GLY A 64 -20.91 -12.50 14.59
C GLY A 64 -21.77 -13.73 14.80
N THR A 65 -22.54 -14.05 13.78
CA THR A 65 -23.40 -15.25 13.75
C THR A 65 -22.71 -16.27 12.87
N GLU A 66 -22.65 -17.54 13.29
CA GLU A 66 -22.06 -18.61 12.47
C GLU A 66 -22.61 -18.59 11.03
N GLY A 67 -21.71 -18.58 10.04
CA GLY A 67 -22.04 -18.55 8.61
C GLY A 67 -21.02 -17.74 7.80
N SER A 68 -21.17 -17.74 6.47
CA SER A 68 -20.38 -16.87 5.61
C SER A 68 -21.00 -15.48 5.47
N LEU A 69 -20.25 -14.52 4.93
CA LEU A 69 -20.79 -13.21 4.56
C LEU A 69 -21.98 -13.33 3.60
N ARG A 70 -22.01 -14.38 2.78
CA ARG A 70 -23.14 -14.66 1.88
C ARG A 70 -24.37 -15.18 2.60
N ASP A 71 -24.22 -15.80 3.77
CA ASP A 71 -25.35 -16.16 4.62
C ASP A 71 -25.99 -14.90 5.25
N LEU A 72 -25.18 -13.87 5.53
CA LEU A 72 -25.64 -12.59 6.08
C LEU A 72 -26.25 -11.67 5.02
N PHE A 73 -25.51 -11.41 3.93
CA PHE A 73 -25.86 -10.40 2.93
C PHE A 73 -26.48 -10.98 1.65
N GLY A 74 -26.40 -12.29 1.43
CA GLY A 74 -26.70 -12.90 0.14
C GLY A 74 -25.50 -12.84 -0.82
N LYS A 75 -25.75 -13.13 -2.11
CA LYS A 75 -24.67 -13.17 -3.12
C LYS A 75 -24.16 -11.80 -3.53
N SER A 76 -25.01 -10.79 -3.44
CA SER A 76 -24.72 -9.41 -3.77
C SER A 76 -25.62 -8.51 -2.91
N VAL A 77 -25.18 -7.27 -2.73
CA VAL A 77 -25.99 -6.20 -2.17
C VAL A 77 -26.16 -5.11 -3.21
N SER A 78 -27.26 -4.37 -3.13
CA SER A 78 -27.56 -3.27 -4.06
C SER A 78 -28.36 -2.19 -3.36
N TRP A 79 -28.15 -0.94 -3.73
CA TRP A 79 -28.92 0.19 -3.26
C TRP A 79 -29.28 1.12 -4.42
N GLU A 80 -30.57 1.17 -4.72
CA GLU A 80 -31.16 2.05 -5.74
C GLU A 80 -32.14 3.01 -5.05
N GLU A 81 -31.76 4.27 -4.87
CA GLU A 81 -32.59 5.26 -4.19
C GLU A 81 -32.24 6.70 -4.58
N GLU A 82 -33.24 7.59 -4.55
CA GLU A 82 -33.02 9.03 -4.64
C GLU A 82 -33.39 9.72 -3.33
N PHE A 83 -32.48 10.56 -2.84
CA PHE A 83 -32.70 11.35 -1.64
C PHE A 83 -32.15 12.77 -1.80
N THR A 84 -32.34 13.61 -0.79
CA THR A 84 -31.92 15.02 -0.84
C THR A 84 -31.29 15.45 0.47
N ILE A 85 -30.12 16.07 0.38
CA ILE A 85 -29.40 16.68 1.50
C ILE A 85 -29.18 18.14 1.16
N ASP A 86 -29.63 19.07 2.00
CA ASP A 86 -29.42 20.52 1.83
C ASP A 86 -29.78 21.08 0.43
N GLY A 87 -30.81 20.50 -0.18
CA GLY A 87 -31.31 20.85 -1.51
C GLY A 87 -30.50 20.27 -2.68
N VAL A 88 -29.46 19.48 -2.41
CA VAL A 88 -28.71 18.70 -3.39
C VAL A 88 -29.38 17.33 -3.53
N ARG A 89 -29.65 16.92 -4.77
CA ARG A 89 -30.17 15.60 -5.09
C ARG A 89 -29.02 14.59 -5.04
N PHE A 90 -29.25 13.46 -4.40
CA PHE A 90 -28.38 12.29 -4.42
C PHE A 90 -29.10 11.16 -5.15
N THR A 91 -28.39 10.47 -6.03
CA THR A 91 -28.86 9.27 -6.72
C THR A 91 -27.90 8.15 -6.38
N ALA A 92 -28.35 7.16 -5.63
CA ALA A 92 -27.63 5.92 -5.41
C ALA A 92 -28.12 4.90 -6.42
N ASP A 93 -27.18 4.32 -7.16
CA ASP A 93 -27.38 3.17 -8.04
C ASP A 93 -26.08 2.36 -7.99
N VAL A 94 -25.93 1.62 -6.89
CA VAL A 94 -24.71 0.86 -6.57
C VAL A 94 -25.04 -0.60 -6.30
N ASP A 95 -24.18 -1.49 -6.75
CA ASP A 95 -24.22 -2.90 -6.42
C ASP A 95 -22.81 -3.49 -6.28
N THR A 96 -22.69 -4.54 -5.47
CA THR A 96 -21.44 -5.28 -5.35
C THR A 96 -21.68 -6.73 -4.98
N SER A 97 -20.78 -7.60 -5.45
CA SER A 97 -20.79 -9.02 -5.13
C SER A 97 -20.18 -9.27 -3.76
N ILE A 98 -20.82 -10.14 -2.97
CA ILE A 98 -20.33 -10.50 -1.64
C ILE A 98 -19.36 -11.69 -1.77
N PRO A 99 -18.13 -11.60 -1.21
CA PRO A 99 -17.19 -12.70 -1.24
C PRO A 99 -17.66 -13.87 -0.37
N ASP A 100 -17.26 -15.09 -0.74
CA ASP A 100 -17.53 -16.30 0.05
C ASP A 100 -16.48 -16.46 1.15
N LYS A 101 -16.61 -15.66 2.21
CA LYS A 101 -15.67 -15.56 3.35
C LYS A 101 -16.41 -15.79 4.68
N GLU A 102 -15.76 -16.46 5.63
CA GLU A 102 -16.27 -16.64 7.00
C GLU A 102 -16.10 -15.33 7.78
N GLY A 103 -17.17 -14.53 7.85
CA GLY A 103 -17.21 -13.27 8.61
C GLY A 103 -16.19 -12.22 8.17
N MET A 104 -16.07 -11.18 9.00
CA MET A 104 -14.99 -10.18 8.95
C MET A 104 -14.37 -10.08 10.34
N ASN A 105 -13.13 -9.63 10.43
CA ASN A 105 -12.40 -9.54 11.69
C ASN A 105 -12.21 -8.06 12.09
N VAL A 106 -11.66 -7.82 13.27
CA VAL A 106 -11.00 -6.55 13.60
C VAL A 106 -9.56 -6.87 13.95
N TYR A 107 -8.61 -6.21 13.30
CA TYR A 107 -7.18 -6.43 13.53
C TYR A 107 -6.61 -5.27 14.32
N TYR A 108 -6.08 -5.56 15.50
CA TYR A 108 -5.41 -4.56 16.34
C TYR A 108 -3.96 -4.46 15.91
N ALA A 109 -3.54 -3.26 15.55
CA ALA A 109 -2.23 -2.97 14.97
C ALA A 109 -1.49 -1.90 15.76
N GLU A 110 -0.17 -1.94 15.65
CA GLU A 110 0.71 -0.87 16.11
C GLU A 110 1.59 -0.44 14.92
N GLY A 111 1.78 0.86 14.73
CA GLY A 111 2.66 1.38 13.68
C GLY A 111 4.12 0.93 13.89
N ILE A 112 4.83 0.75 12.79
CA ILE A 112 6.20 0.26 12.78
C ILE A 112 7.17 1.28 13.41
N ASP A 113 8.25 0.79 14.04
CA ASP A 113 9.37 1.62 14.45
C ASP A 113 10.18 2.17 13.26
N ASP A 114 10.93 3.26 13.49
CA ASP A 114 11.76 3.90 12.47
C ASP A 114 12.93 3.03 11.99
N GLY A 115 13.17 1.85 12.58
CA GLY A 115 14.20 0.92 12.13
C GLY A 115 15.65 1.27 12.44
N LYS A 116 15.95 2.46 12.95
CA LYS A 116 17.34 2.91 13.19
C LYS A 116 18.07 2.03 14.22
N ALA A 117 17.34 1.43 15.15
CA ALA A 117 17.91 0.52 16.15
C ALA A 117 18.48 -0.78 15.53
N ASP A 118 17.93 -1.22 14.40
CA ASP A 118 18.29 -2.48 13.73
C ASP A 118 19.18 -2.27 12.50
N GLU A 119 19.35 -1.03 12.05
CA GLU A 119 20.06 -0.65 10.82
C GLU A 119 21.47 -1.26 10.71
N ASP A 120 22.33 -1.03 11.71
CA ASP A 120 23.69 -1.57 11.72
C ASP A 120 23.71 -3.11 11.61
N ALA A 121 22.73 -3.78 12.23
CA ALA A 121 22.62 -5.23 12.18
C ALA A 121 22.16 -5.72 10.81
N ILE A 122 21.20 -5.03 10.19
CA ILE A 122 20.71 -5.34 8.83
C ILE A 122 21.85 -5.15 7.81
N VAL A 123 22.50 -3.98 7.82
CA VAL A 123 23.62 -3.67 6.91
C VAL A 123 24.75 -4.70 7.06
N LYS A 124 25.09 -5.07 8.31
CA LYS A 124 26.10 -6.09 8.57
C LYS A 124 25.68 -7.50 8.14
N ASN A 125 24.41 -7.87 8.28
CA ASN A 125 23.94 -9.19 7.84
C ASN A 125 23.94 -9.30 6.30
N LEU A 126 23.66 -8.19 5.61
CA LEU A 126 23.66 -8.14 4.15
C LEU A 126 25.10 -8.08 3.59
N PHE A 127 25.91 -7.13 4.03
CA PHE A 127 27.20 -6.83 3.39
C PHE A 127 28.42 -7.24 4.20
N GLY A 128 28.24 -7.72 5.43
CA GLY A 128 29.34 -8.05 6.32
C GLY A 128 30.27 -6.85 6.55
N ASP A 129 31.57 -7.07 6.38
CA ASP A 129 32.59 -6.02 6.54
C ASP A 129 32.82 -5.19 5.25
N THR A 130 32.08 -5.47 4.18
CA THR A 130 32.23 -4.77 2.88
C THR A 130 31.30 -3.58 2.73
N ALA A 131 30.42 -3.34 3.70
CA ALA A 131 29.48 -2.22 3.67
C ALA A 131 30.21 -0.88 3.61
N GLU A 132 29.89 -0.08 2.60
CA GLU A 132 30.33 1.31 2.47
C GLU A 132 29.13 2.24 2.39
N LYS A 133 29.23 3.36 3.11
CA LYS A 133 28.20 4.40 3.10
C LYS A 133 28.25 5.20 1.80
N ILE A 134 27.11 5.37 1.14
CA ILE A 134 26.97 6.25 -0.03
C ILE A 134 26.49 7.63 0.46
N GLU A 135 27.38 8.62 0.46
CA GLU A 135 27.01 10.00 0.83
C GLU A 135 26.22 10.72 -0.28
N GLU A 136 26.53 10.38 -1.53
CA GLU A 136 25.96 11.01 -2.72
C GLU A 136 25.73 9.94 -3.81
N LEU A 137 24.48 9.81 -4.26
CA LEU A 137 24.05 8.91 -5.32
C LEU A 137 23.69 9.73 -6.56
N LYS A 138 24.26 9.40 -7.71
CA LYS A 138 24.01 10.08 -8.98
C LYS A 138 24.25 9.14 -10.14
N TYR A 139 23.75 9.52 -11.33
CA TYR A 139 24.08 8.82 -12.55
C TYR A 139 25.60 8.73 -12.75
N THR A 140 26.10 7.52 -13.02
CA THR A 140 27.54 7.28 -13.23
C THR A 140 27.84 6.78 -14.64
N ASN A 141 27.07 5.80 -15.11
CA ASN A 141 27.13 5.23 -16.45
C ASN A 141 25.79 4.55 -16.79
N GLU A 142 25.75 3.87 -17.93
CA GLU A 142 24.52 3.31 -18.51
C GLU A 142 23.87 2.19 -17.67
N THR A 143 24.53 1.65 -16.65
CA THR A 143 24.02 0.47 -15.91
C THR A 143 24.13 0.58 -14.40
N ASP A 144 25.05 1.40 -13.92
CA ASP A 144 25.37 1.45 -12.50
C ASP A 144 24.40 2.38 -11.76
N TYR A 145 23.86 1.87 -10.65
CA TYR A 145 22.94 2.52 -9.72
C TYR A 145 21.56 2.87 -10.28
N ILE A 146 21.22 2.44 -11.50
CA ILE A 146 19.96 2.83 -12.15
C ILE A 146 18.73 2.48 -11.28
N PRO A 147 18.55 1.25 -10.77
CA PRO A 147 17.40 0.94 -9.91
C PRO A 147 17.35 1.79 -8.62
N LEU A 148 18.52 2.03 -7.99
CA LEU A 148 18.61 2.83 -6.77
C LEU A 148 18.22 4.30 -7.01
N LEU A 149 18.60 4.87 -8.15
CA LEU A 149 18.24 6.23 -8.51
C LEU A 149 16.73 6.39 -8.67
N TYR A 150 16.07 5.43 -9.33
CA TYR A 150 14.61 5.41 -9.45
C TYR A 150 13.92 5.24 -8.10
N LYS A 151 14.39 4.31 -7.26
CA LYS A 151 13.80 4.12 -5.94
C LYS A 151 13.96 5.36 -5.05
N TYR A 152 15.13 6.00 -5.07
CA TYR A 152 15.32 7.24 -4.32
C TYR A 152 14.33 8.31 -4.77
N ARG A 153 14.15 8.50 -6.10
CA ARG A 153 13.17 9.45 -6.64
C ARG A 153 11.75 9.13 -6.17
N GLU A 154 11.34 7.88 -6.27
CA GLU A 154 10.03 7.40 -5.81
C GLU A 154 9.77 7.76 -4.34
N LEU A 155 10.76 7.55 -3.47
CA LEU A 155 10.66 7.89 -2.04
C LEU A 155 10.49 9.40 -1.81
N ILE A 156 11.14 10.25 -2.62
CA ILE A 156 10.97 11.70 -2.52
C ILE A 156 9.61 12.13 -3.06
N ASP A 157 9.22 11.64 -4.24
CA ASP A 157 7.92 11.95 -4.85
C ASP A 157 6.77 11.54 -3.92
N GLU A 158 6.88 10.38 -3.26
CA GLU A 158 5.93 9.93 -2.23
C GLU A 158 5.93 10.85 -1.00
N HIS A 159 7.10 11.18 -0.46
CA HIS A 159 7.19 12.09 0.69
C HIS A 159 6.55 13.45 0.40
N GLU A 160 6.84 14.03 -0.76
CA GLU A 160 6.26 15.32 -1.19
C GLU A 160 4.74 15.22 -1.33
N ARG A 161 4.22 14.12 -1.87
CA ARG A 161 2.78 13.86 -1.97
C ARG A 161 2.12 13.83 -0.59
N PHE A 162 2.70 13.13 0.38
CA PHE A 162 2.16 13.11 1.74
C PHE A 162 2.31 14.46 2.45
N GLU A 163 3.44 15.16 2.27
CA GLU A 163 3.67 16.48 2.89
C GLU A 163 2.65 17.52 2.39
N VAL A 164 2.33 17.53 1.10
CA VAL A 164 1.32 18.43 0.52
C VAL A 164 -0.09 18.11 1.03
N ASN A 165 -0.39 16.83 1.22
CA ASN A 165 -1.74 16.38 1.58
C ASN A 165 -2.03 16.30 3.08
N GLN A 166 -1.00 16.27 3.95
CA GLN A 166 -1.14 16.05 5.40
C GLN A 166 -2.13 17.01 6.09
N ASP A 167 -2.09 18.29 5.74
CA ASP A 167 -2.95 19.34 6.32
C ASP A 167 -3.99 19.84 5.29
N SER A 168 -4.15 19.16 4.16
CA SER A 168 -5.01 19.62 3.08
C SER A 168 -6.48 19.27 3.33
N GLU A 169 -7.36 20.21 3.01
CA GLU A 169 -8.81 19.98 3.05
C GLU A 169 -9.34 19.18 1.85
N THR A 170 -8.52 19.04 0.81
CA THR A 170 -8.79 18.33 -0.44
C THR A 170 -7.55 17.55 -0.82
N TYR A 171 -7.70 16.25 -1.11
CA TYR A 171 -6.58 15.48 -1.62
C TYR A 171 -6.17 15.97 -3.01
N THR A 172 -4.91 16.39 -3.15
CA THR A 172 -4.28 16.75 -4.42
C THR A 172 -3.45 15.57 -4.91
N TYR A 173 -3.83 15.03 -6.07
CA TYR A 173 -3.03 14.04 -6.75
C TYR A 173 -1.76 14.68 -7.33
N ILE A 174 -0.61 14.07 -7.05
CA ILE A 174 0.67 14.45 -7.65
C ILE A 174 1.08 13.31 -8.57
N GLU A 175 1.16 13.58 -9.87
CA GLU A 175 1.56 12.59 -10.85
C GLU A 175 3.03 12.18 -10.64
N PRO A 176 3.35 10.87 -10.60
CA PRO A 176 4.72 10.40 -10.52
C PRO A 176 5.59 10.87 -11.70
N SER A 177 6.88 11.07 -11.47
CA SER A 177 7.82 11.38 -12.54
C SER A 177 8.21 10.14 -13.35
N TYR A 178 7.67 10.04 -14.58
CA TYR A 178 8.02 8.97 -15.53
C TYR A 178 9.24 9.26 -16.42
N SER A 179 9.97 10.34 -16.12
CA SER A 179 11.14 10.76 -16.89
C SER A 179 12.30 9.78 -16.75
N ILE A 180 13.04 9.53 -17.85
CA ILE A 180 14.18 8.62 -17.81
C ILE A 180 15.41 9.26 -17.13
N ILE A 181 16.06 8.50 -16.24
CA ILE A 181 17.36 8.83 -15.67
C ILE A 181 18.45 8.39 -16.64
N ASN A 182 19.19 9.34 -17.20
CA ASN A 182 20.30 9.10 -18.11
C ASN A 182 21.45 10.09 -17.86
N GLY A 183 22.50 10.04 -18.68
CA GLY A 183 23.67 10.92 -18.55
C GLY A 183 23.40 12.42 -18.66
N ALA A 184 22.23 12.85 -19.14
CA ALA A 184 21.81 14.24 -19.14
C ALA A 184 21.03 14.64 -17.86
N THR A 185 20.52 13.65 -17.12
CA THR A 185 19.80 13.83 -15.86
C THR A 185 20.81 14.23 -14.78
N GLY A 186 20.99 15.53 -14.58
CA GLY A 186 21.93 16.10 -13.60
C GLY A 186 21.49 15.96 -12.14
N GLU A 187 20.63 14.99 -11.84
CA GLU A 187 20.11 14.72 -10.51
C GLU A 187 21.20 14.15 -9.60
N THR A 188 21.15 14.54 -8.33
CA THR A 188 22.11 14.11 -7.33
C THR A 188 21.38 13.98 -6.01
N TYR A 189 21.30 12.76 -5.53
CA TYR A 189 20.63 12.38 -4.31
C TYR A 189 21.67 12.22 -3.19
N LYS A 190 21.27 12.46 -1.95
CA LYS A 190 22.19 12.54 -0.81
C LYS A 190 21.73 11.65 0.31
N TRP A 191 22.65 11.28 1.18
CA TRP A 191 22.27 10.77 2.48
C TRP A 191 21.43 11.81 3.23
N VAL A 192 20.24 11.43 3.69
CA VAL A 192 19.34 12.31 4.45
C VAL A 192 19.03 11.71 5.81
N ASP A 193 19.12 12.53 6.86
CA ASP A 193 18.67 12.20 8.21
C ASP A 193 17.99 13.43 8.81
N ASP A 194 16.75 13.68 8.37
CA ASP A 194 15.96 14.87 8.68
C ASP A 194 14.80 14.55 9.63
N LYS A 195 14.13 15.60 10.11
CA LYS A 195 13.01 15.47 11.07
C LYS A 195 11.74 14.84 10.48
N ASN A 196 11.59 14.89 9.16
CA ASN A 196 10.37 14.47 8.46
C ASN A 196 10.56 13.11 7.79
N TYR A 197 11.80 12.77 7.42
CA TYR A 197 12.16 11.49 6.83
C TYR A 197 13.68 11.28 6.92
N TYR A 198 14.14 10.04 6.73
CA TYR A 198 15.55 9.74 6.46
C TYR A 198 15.65 8.81 5.25
N ILE A 199 16.75 8.92 4.51
CA ILE A 199 17.14 8.00 3.43
C ILE A 199 18.63 7.71 3.58
N HIS A 200 18.92 6.50 4.03
CA HIS A 200 20.25 5.98 4.27
C HIS A 200 20.64 5.03 3.15
N MET A 201 21.82 5.20 2.58
CA MET A 201 22.27 4.51 1.37
C MET A 201 23.61 3.82 1.57
N TYR A 202 23.71 2.58 1.14
CA TYR A 202 24.90 1.75 1.29
C TYR A 202 25.21 1.01 -0.01
N GLU A 203 26.49 0.70 -0.24
CA GLU A 203 26.94 -0.34 -1.16
C GLU A 203 27.69 -1.44 -0.41
N GLY A 204 27.70 -2.66 -0.95
CA GLY A 204 28.48 -3.74 -0.39
C GLY A 204 28.38 -5.02 -1.22
N GLU A 205 29.18 -6.02 -0.87
CA GLU A 205 29.14 -7.34 -1.51
C GLU A 205 28.11 -8.25 -0.84
N TYR A 206 27.22 -8.85 -1.63
CA TYR A 206 26.32 -9.94 -1.24
C TYR A 206 26.49 -11.08 -2.25
N ASP A 207 26.81 -12.29 -1.76
CA ASP A 207 27.10 -13.47 -2.60
C ASP A 207 28.07 -13.19 -3.77
N GLY A 208 29.12 -12.42 -3.48
CA GLY A 208 30.21 -12.11 -4.41
C GLY A 208 29.85 -11.14 -5.55
N LYS A 209 28.71 -10.44 -5.46
CA LYS A 209 28.33 -9.35 -6.37
C LYS A 209 28.07 -8.09 -5.55
N ARG A 210 28.22 -6.91 -6.16
CA ARG A 210 27.93 -5.65 -5.49
C ARG A 210 26.45 -5.27 -5.59
N PHE A 211 25.90 -4.86 -4.46
CA PHE A 211 24.53 -4.42 -4.31
C PHE A 211 24.48 -3.04 -3.68
N GLY A 212 23.47 -2.29 -4.04
CA GLY A 212 23.08 -1.07 -3.37
C GLY A 212 21.90 -1.33 -2.45
N LEU A 213 21.88 -0.68 -1.28
CA LEU A 213 20.82 -0.77 -0.28
C LEU A 213 20.33 0.65 0.05
N ILE A 214 19.02 0.82 0.07
CA ILE A 214 18.33 1.99 0.61
C ILE A 214 17.52 1.53 1.82
N LEU A 215 17.78 2.17 2.96
CA LEU A 215 16.96 2.08 4.17
C LEU A 215 16.34 3.46 4.37
N ALA A 216 15.01 3.54 4.40
CA ALA A 216 14.32 4.81 4.53
C ALA A 216 13.17 4.71 5.53
N PHE A 217 12.83 5.86 6.10
CA PHE A 217 11.61 6.03 6.87
C PHE A 217 11.03 7.41 6.61
N ASP A 218 9.74 7.47 6.31
CA ASP A 218 8.97 8.70 6.22
C ASP A 218 8.07 8.83 7.45
N TYR A 219 8.32 9.85 8.29
CA TYR A 219 7.57 10.09 9.51
C TYR A 219 6.20 10.73 9.25
N ILE A 220 5.92 11.20 8.03
CA ILE A 220 4.60 11.73 7.65
C ILE A 220 3.65 10.58 7.31
N SER A 221 4.11 9.66 6.46
CA SER A 221 3.32 8.50 6.02
C SER A 221 3.48 7.26 6.90
N ASN A 222 4.37 7.31 7.91
CA ASN A 222 4.72 6.18 8.78
C ASN A 222 5.19 4.94 8.00
N LYS A 223 5.92 5.14 6.90
CA LYS A 223 6.41 4.08 6.02
C LYS A 223 7.90 3.87 6.21
N ARG A 224 8.27 2.63 6.52
CA ARG A 224 9.64 2.12 6.49
C ARG A 224 9.89 1.39 5.18
N THR A 225 10.92 1.76 4.44
CA THR A 225 11.31 1.09 3.20
C THR A 225 12.66 0.41 3.32
N ILE A 226 12.75 -0.82 2.80
CA ILE A 226 13.99 -1.56 2.62
C ILE A 226 14.07 -1.96 1.16
N PHE A 227 14.98 -1.36 0.42
CA PHE A 227 15.20 -1.64 -0.99
C PHE A 227 16.64 -2.07 -1.24
N MET A 228 16.85 -3.16 -1.96
CA MET A 228 18.18 -3.63 -2.31
C MET A 228 18.17 -4.28 -3.68
N GLU A 229 19.09 -3.86 -4.54
CA GLU A 229 19.27 -4.41 -5.89
C GLU A 229 20.75 -4.42 -6.29
N PRO A 230 21.14 -5.19 -7.32
CA PRO A 230 22.50 -5.20 -7.80
C PRO A 230 22.85 -3.78 -8.26
N ILE A 231 24.08 -3.33 -7.98
CA ILE A 231 24.51 -1.99 -8.42
C ILE A 231 24.45 -1.89 -9.94
N SER A 232 24.77 -2.97 -10.63
CA SER A 232 24.86 -2.97 -12.09
C SER A 232 24.27 -4.24 -12.65
N ILE A 233 23.29 -4.09 -13.56
CA ILE A 233 22.75 -5.24 -14.28
C ILE A 233 23.83 -5.95 -15.11
N LYS A 234 24.88 -5.22 -15.53
CA LYS A 234 26.05 -5.77 -16.22
C LYS A 234 27.02 -6.51 -15.33
N GLU A 235 27.06 -6.19 -14.04
CA GLU A 235 27.81 -7.02 -13.09
C GLU A 235 27.06 -8.33 -12.81
N TYR A 236 25.73 -8.27 -12.74
CA TYR A 236 24.90 -9.46 -12.50
C TYR A 236 24.78 -10.36 -13.74
N PHE A 237 24.58 -9.80 -14.92
CA PHE A 237 24.52 -10.49 -16.22
C PHE A 237 25.50 -9.87 -17.25
N PRO A 238 26.80 -10.19 -17.19
CA PRO A 238 27.83 -9.56 -18.03
C PRO A 238 27.60 -9.65 -19.55
N ASP A 239 27.07 -10.80 -19.99
CA ASP A 239 26.89 -11.12 -21.41
C ASP A 239 25.52 -10.70 -21.96
N LYS A 240 24.68 -10.03 -21.16
CA LYS A 240 23.30 -9.67 -21.53
C LYS A 240 23.10 -8.17 -21.50
N ASP A 241 22.37 -7.61 -22.46
CA ASP A 241 22.11 -6.18 -22.60
C ASP A 241 20.72 -5.79 -22.07
N TYR A 242 20.34 -6.35 -20.91
CA TYR A 242 19.03 -6.08 -20.33
C TYR A 242 18.85 -4.63 -19.92
N LYS A 243 17.66 -4.09 -20.19
CA LYS A 243 17.25 -2.72 -19.86
C LYS A 243 16.05 -2.65 -18.95
N THR A 244 15.15 -3.64 -19.04
CA THR A 244 13.92 -3.67 -18.25
C THR A 244 13.76 -5.05 -17.63
N LEU A 245 13.38 -5.08 -16.35
CA LEU A 245 12.85 -6.26 -15.69
C LEU A 245 11.33 -6.11 -15.65
N LEU A 246 10.61 -7.13 -16.10
CA LEU A 246 9.17 -7.27 -15.95
C LEU A 246 8.88 -8.41 -14.97
N VAL A 247 7.99 -8.17 -14.03
CA VAL A 247 7.40 -9.20 -13.17
C VAL A 247 6.00 -9.47 -13.68
N THR A 248 5.71 -10.71 -14.02
CA THR A 248 4.45 -11.11 -14.64
C THR A 248 3.99 -12.46 -14.13
N SER A 249 2.68 -12.69 -14.13
CA SER A 249 2.12 -13.99 -13.77
C SER A 249 2.60 -15.07 -14.74
N ASP A 250 2.78 -16.29 -14.22
CA ASP A 250 2.98 -17.48 -15.04
C ASP A 250 1.69 -18.04 -15.65
N SER A 251 0.60 -17.31 -15.52
CA SER A 251 -0.70 -17.64 -16.07
C SER A 251 -1.29 -16.49 -16.89
N ASN A 252 -2.13 -16.82 -17.86
CA ASN A 252 -2.86 -15.82 -18.62
C ASN A 252 -4.03 -15.22 -17.79
N TYR A 253 -4.71 -14.22 -18.33
CA TYR A 253 -5.83 -13.54 -17.65
C TYR A 253 -7.02 -14.44 -17.27
N VAL A 254 -7.15 -15.65 -17.86
CA VAL A 254 -8.16 -16.65 -17.46
C VAL A 254 -7.64 -17.66 -16.42
N GLY A 255 -6.37 -17.55 -16.02
CA GLY A 255 -5.68 -18.40 -15.06
C GLY A 255 -5.15 -19.71 -15.63
N GLU A 256 -5.02 -19.83 -16.95
CA GLU A 256 -4.36 -20.98 -17.58
C GLU A 256 -2.84 -20.77 -17.57
N PRO A 257 -2.04 -21.77 -17.13
CA PRO A 257 -0.59 -21.66 -17.13
C PRO A 257 -0.02 -21.41 -18.53
N LEU A 258 1.00 -20.55 -18.59
CA LEU A 258 1.77 -20.26 -19.79
C LEU A 258 2.98 -21.18 -19.91
N ASP A 259 3.33 -21.56 -21.14
CA ASP A 259 4.52 -22.38 -21.42
C ASP A 259 5.76 -21.49 -21.50
N MET A 260 6.33 -21.15 -20.34
CA MET A 260 7.52 -20.32 -20.23
C MET A 260 8.71 -21.11 -19.70
N GLU A 261 9.81 -21.13 -20.47
CA GLU A 261 11.06 -21.74 -20.04
C GLU A 261 11.75 -20.81 -19.03
N ASN A 262 11.82 -21.23 -17.76
CA ASN A 262 12.52 -20.48 -16.70
C ASN A 262 13.92 -21.05 -16.47
N ALA A 263 14.95 -20.21 -16.58
CA ALA A 263 16.34 -20.61 -16.36
C ALA A 263 16.64 -20.95 -14.88
N CYS A 264 15.81 -20.49 -13.94
CA CYS A 264 15.96 -20.81 -12.53
C CYS A 264 15.61 -22.28 -12.26
N GLY A 265 16.58 -23.01 -11.71
CA GLY A 265 16.41 -24.44 -11.38
C GLY A 265 15.67 -24.71 -10.06
N MET A 266 15.45 -23.67 -9.25
CA MET A 266 14.67 -23.78 -8.02
C MET A 266 13.19 -23.66 -8.33
N ASN A 267 12.38 -24.43 -7.62
CA ASN A 267 10.93 -24.27 -7.69
C ASN A 267 10.43 -23.19 -6.71
N VAL A 268 9.17 -22.79 -6.87
CA VAL A 268 8.55 -21.70 -6.11
C VAL A 268 8.48 -21.99 -4.60
N ASP A 269 8.24 -23.25 -4.20
CA ASP A 269 8.19 -23.62 -2.79
C ASP A 269 9.57 -23.47 -2.13
N GLU A 270 10.64 -23.90 -2.80
CA GLU A 270 12.03 -23.71 -2.32
C GLU A 270 12.38 -22.22 -2.18
N ILE A 271 11.96 -21.40 -3.14
CA ILE A 271 12.19 -19.95 -3.12
C ILE A 271 11.39 -19.28 -1.99
N ASN A 272 10.15 -19.71 -1.72
CA ASN A 272 9.35 -19.21 -0.61
C ASN A 272 10.01 -19.52 0.75
N GLU A 273 10.54 -20.74 0.92
CA GLU A 273 11.29 -21.10 2.12
C GLU A 273 12.56 -20.24 2.30
N GLU A 274 13.31 -20.00 1.21
CA GLU A 274 14.48 -19.12 1.25
C GLU A 274 14.12 -17.66 1.57
N ALA A 275 13.01 -17.15 1.03
CA ALA A 275 12.51 -15.81 1.30
C ALA A 275 12.09 -15.64 2.76
N GLU A 276 11.35 -16.60 3.32
CA GLU A 276 10.96 -16.59 4.73
C GLU A 276 12.21 -16.58 5.64
N ASP A 277 13.19 -17.45 5.36
CA ASP A 277 14.44 -17.50 6.10
C ASP A 277 15.23 -16.18 6.01
N PHE A 278 15.24 -15.55 4.84
CA PHE A 278 15.90 -14.25 4.61
C PHE A 278 15.25 -13.13 5.43
N ILE A 279 13.91 -13.03 5.41
CA ILE A 279 13.15 -12.05 6.19
C ILE A 279 13.41 -12.23 7.69
N ASP A 280 13.29 -13.47 8.18
CA ASP A 280 13.41 -13.79 9.59
C ASP A 280 14.84 -13.58 10.12
N LYS A 281 15.84 -14.09 9.40
CA LYS A 281 17.22 -14.20 9.91
C LYS A 281 18.09 -13.04 9.46
N THR A 282 17.99 -12.64 8.20
CA THR A 282 18.84 -11.59 7.61
C THR A 282 18.29 -10.21 7.93
N LEU A 283 17.00 -9.98 7.65
CA LEU A 283 16.35 -8.69 7.89
C LEU A 283 15.87 -8.47 9.33
N LYS A 284 15.78 -9.54 10.14
CA LYS A 284 15.26 -9.50 11.53
C LYS A 284 13.79 -9.07 11.60
N LEU A 285 13.00 -9.39 10.58
CA LEU A 285 11.60 -9.00 10.47
C LEU A 285 10.63 -10.14 10.81
N LYS A 286 11.08 -11.09 11.65
CA LYS A 286 10.26 -12.24 12.05
C LYS A 286 8.92 -11.82 12.63
N GLY A 287 7.84 -12.31 12.03
CA GLY A 287 6.47 -12.01 12.43
C GLY A 287 5.99 -10.60 12.08
N LYS A 288 6.76 -9.83 11.30
CA LYS A 288 6.33 -8.54 10.73
C LYS A 288 5.86 -8.69 9.28
N LEU A 289 6.40 -9.66 8.54
CA LEU A 289 6.05 -9.97 7.16
C LEU A 289 5.82 -11.46 7.01
N THR A 290 4.89 -11.81 6.11
CA THR A 290 4.59 -13.19 5.74
C THR A 290 4.63 -13.32 4.22
N ILE A 291 5.02 -14.50 3.74
CA ILE A 291 4.98 -14.83 2.31
C ILE A 291 3.52 -14.95 1.85
N ASN A 292 3.18 -14.16 0.83
CA ASN A 292 1.89 -14.22 0.15
C ASN A 292 2.00 -15.13 -1.08
N LYS A 293 0.95 -15.91 -1.33
CA LYS A 293 0.92 -16.90 -2.43
C LYS A 293 0.56 -16.28 -3.78
N ASP A 294 0.07 -15.06 -3.78
CA ASP A 294 -0.33 -14.31 -4.97
C ASP A 294 0.10 -12.84 -4.85
N SER A 295 0.04 -12.13 -5.97
CA SER A 295 0.39 -10.72 -6.06
C SER A 295 -0.76 -9.75 -5.78
N SER A 296 -1.94 -10.22 -5.35
CA SER A 296 -3.13 -9.37 -5.27
C SER A 296 -2.95 -8.19 -4.30
N LEU A 297 -2.42 -8.44 -3.10
CA LEU A 297 -2.16 -7.40 -2.11
C LEU A 297 -1.09 -6.42 -2.60
N TYR A 298 -0.02 -6.95 -3.19
CA TYR A 298 1.05 -6.13 -3.75
C TYR A 298 0.52 -5.24 -4.88
N SER A 299 -0.25 -5.80 -5.81
CA SER A 299 -0.80 -5.07 -6.97
C SER A 299 -1.82 -4.01 -6.56
N ALA A 300 -2.63 -4.28 -5.52
CA ALA A 300 -3.56 -3.31 -4.97
C ALA A 300 -2.84 -2.10 -4.35
N LEU A 301 -1.77 -2.35 -3.59
CA LEU A 301 -1.04 -1.31 -2.84
C LEU A 301 0.04 -0.59 -3.65
N SER A 302 0.68 -1.30 -4.57
CA SER A 302 1.71 -0.80 -5.47
C SER A 302 1.14 -0.55 -6.86
N PHE A 303 -0.14 -0.22 -6.94
CA PHE A 303 -0.84 0.00 -8.20
C PHE A 303 -0.09 0.99 -9.08
N ASN A 304 0.24 0.56 -10.29
CA ASN A 304 0.97 1.34 -11.26
C ASN A 304 0.18 1.39 -12.57
N TYR A 305 -0.28 2.59 -12.95
CA TYR A 305 -1.06 2.80 -14.16
C TYR A 305 -0.37 2.28 -15.43
N LEU A 306 0.96 2.27 -15.50
CA LEU A 306 1.69 1.77 -16.66
C LEU A 306 1.72 0.24 -16.74
N VAL A 307 1.91 -0.41 -15.59
CA VAL A 307 1.78 -1.88 -15.48
C VAL A 307 0.39 -2.29 -15.93
N TYR A 308 -0.63 -1.58 -15.44
CA TYR A 308 -2.02 -1.81 -15.78
C TYR A 308 -2.30 -1.56 -17.27
N ALA A 309 -1.81 -0.45 -17.84
CA ALA A 309 -1.95 -0.11 -19.26
C ALA A 309 -1.30 -1.14 -20.20
N GLY A 310 -0.21 -1.78 -19.77
CA GLY A 310 0.48 -2.82 -20.52
C GLY A 310 -0.10 -4.22 -20.32
N SER A 311 -1.07 -4.40 -19.41
CA SER A 311 -1.62 -5.73 -19.09
C SER A 311 -2.79 -6.12 -20.00
N VAL A 312 -2.85 -7.40 -20.38
CA VAL A 312 -3.91 -7.92 -21.25
C VAL A 312 -5.27 -7.88 -20.56
N SER A 313 -5.31 -8.10 -19.24
CA SER A 313 -6.50 -7.97 -18.37
C SER A 313 -7.22 -6.64 -18.48
N TYR A 314 -6.51 -5.54 -18.79
CA TYR A 314 -7.11 -4.22 -18.96
C TYR A 314 -8.29 -4.21 -19.96
N TYR A 315 -8.16 -4.94 -21.06
CA TYR A 315 -9.15 -4.94 -22.14
C TYR A 315 -10.38 -5.81 -21.85
N TYR A 316 -10.37 -6.59 -20.78
CA TYR A 316 -11.35 -7.64 -20.51
C TYR A 316 -11.99 -7.57 -19.11
N MET A 317 -11.87 -6.44 -18.40
CA MET A 317 -12.42 -6.24 -17.05
C MET A 317 -13.87 -6.77 -16.93
N ASP A 318 -14.02 -7.90 -16.24
CA ASP A 318 -15.28 -8.40 -15.72
C ASP A 318 -15.19 -8.43 -14.18
N SER A 319 -16.33 -8.27 -13.52
CA SER A 319 -16.52 -8.23 -12.07
C SER A 319 -16.00 -9.45 -11.30
N ASP A 320 -15.68 -10.55 -11.99
CA ASP A 320 -15.16 -11.80 -11.43
C ASP A 320 -13.65 -12.02 -11.70
N MET A 321 -12.93 -11.03 -12.24
CA MET A 321 -11.50 -11.15 -12.48
C MET A 321 -10.70 -11.05 -11.18
N SER A 322 -9.92 -12.09 -10.89
CA SER A 322 -8.87 -12.03 -9.87
C SER A 322 -7.52 -11.79 -10.56
N PHE A 323 -6.81 -10.75 -10.15
CA PHE A 323 -5.42 -10.55 -10.52
C PHE A 323 -4.57 -11.68 -9.93
N ASP A 324 -3.80 -12.35 -10.80
CA ASP A 324 -2.84 -13.41 -10.50
C ASP A 324 -3.37 -14.64 -9.75
N LYS A 325 -3.49 -15.77 -10.46
CA LYS A 325 -3.77 -17.09 -9.89
C LYS A 325 -2.53 -18.00 -9.85
N GLY A 326 -1.36 -17.45 -10.16
CA GLY A 326 -0.13 -18.18 -10.46
C GLY A 326 1.08 -17.68 -9.70
N SER A 327 2.25 -18.23 -10.02
CA SER A 327 3.51 -17.71 -9.50
C SER A 327 3.98 -16.58 -10.40
N SER A 328 4.60 -15.55 -9.85
CA SER A 328 5.17 -14.48 -10.68
C SER A 328 6.60 -14.80 -11.09
N VAL A 329 6.92 -14.64 -12.38
CA VAL A 329 8.24 -14.87 -12.97
C VAL A 329 8.97 -13.57 -13.25
N LEU A 330 10.31 -13.64 -13.27
CA LEU A 330 11.17 -12.53 -13.64
C LEU A 330 11.54 -12.63 -15.13
N MET A 331 11.04 -11.69 -15.94
CA MET A 331 11.33 -11.59 -17.37
C MET A 331 12.24 -10.41 -17.66
N PHE A 332 13.46 -10.68 -18.12
CA PHE A 332 14.45 -9.66 -18.47
C PHE A 332 14.37 -9.34 -19.96
N SER A 333 14.23 -8.06 -20.29
CA SER A 333 14.08 -7.54 -21.66
C SER A 333 15.28 -6.70 -22.06
N ASP A 334 15.73 -6.83 -23.31
CA ASP A 334 16.73 -5.96 -23.95
C ASP A 334 16.15 -4.63 -24.48
N ALA A 335 14.83 -4.47 -24.42
CA ALA A 335 14.10 -3.30 -24.86
C ALA A 335 13.79 -2.32 -23.72
N ASP A 336 13.39 -1.11 -24.10
CA ASP A 336 12.95 -0.10 -23.13
C ASP A 336 11.64 -0.51 -22.43
N TYR A 337 11.31 0.16 -21.33
CA TYR A 337 10.17 -0.20 -20.50
C TYR A 337 8.82 -0.06 -21.22
N ILE A 338 8.67 0.91 -22.14
CA ILE A 338 7.44 1.08 -22.91
C ILE A 338 7.30 -0.05 -23.93
N SER A 339 8.37 -0.36 -24.65
CA SER A 339 8.38 -1.49 -25.59
C SER A 339 8.13 -2.82 -24.88
N THR A 340 8.68 -2.98 -23.67
CA THR A 340 8.49 -4.17 -22.83
C THR A 340 7.04 -4.30 -22.36
N LEU A 341 6.45 -3.23 -21.81
CA LEU A 341 5.06 -3.24 -21.32
C LEU A 341 4.04 -3.39 -22.46
N LYS A 342 4.35 -2.91 -23.66
CA LYS A 342 3.46 -2.99 -24.84
C LYS A 342 3.65 -4.25 -25.66
N SER A 343 4.52 -5.17 -25.23
CA SER A 343 4.85 -6.33 -26.05
C SER A 343 3.61 -7.17 -26.38
N HIS A 344 3.61 -7.78 -27.56
CA HIS A 344 2.60 -8.77 -27.95
C HIS A 344 3.08 -10.20 -27.72
N GLU A 345 4.20 -10.39 -27.01
CA GLU A 345 4.65 -11.72 -26.62
C GLU A 345 3.67 -12.33 -25.61
N GLU A 346 3.46 -13.63 -25.67
CA GLU A 346 2.55 -14.31 -24.75
C GLU A 346 3.21 -14.39 -23.36
N HIS A 347 2.94 -13.40 -22.52
CA HIS A 347 3.22 -13.41 -21.09
C HIS A 347 1.92 -13.18 -20.28
N GLY A 348 1.99 -13.40 -18.97
CA GLY A 348 0.84 -13.22 -18.09
C GLY A 348 0.52 -11.76 -17.85
N ASP A 349 -0.41 -11.52 -16.92
CA ASP A 349 -0.68 -10.16 -16.46
C ASP A 349 0.56 -9.56 -15.79
N ASN A 350 0.83 -8.28 -16.07
CA ASN A 350 1.98 -7.60 -15.50
C ASN A 350 1.68 -7.24 -14.04
N VAL A 351 2.69 -7.41 -13.18
CA VAL A 351 2.60 -7.10 -11.75
C VAL A 351 3.49 -5.92 -11.38
N ALA A 352 4.70 -5.88 -11.91
CA ALA A 352 5.66 -4.81 -11.64
C ALA A 352 6.66 -4.69 -12.79
N TYR A 353 7.36 -3.57 -12.86
CA TYR A 353 8.54 -3.44 -13.72
C TYR A 353 9.66 -2.68 -13.01
N SER A 354 10.88 -2.82 -13.50
CA SER A 354 12.04 -2.06 -13.03
C SER A 354 12.92 -1.67 -14.21
N ILE A 355 13.43 -0.45 -14.17
CA ILE A 355 14.39 0.07 -15.14
C ILE A 355 15.79 -0.33 -14.66
N LEU A 356 16.52 -1.09 -15.47
CA LEU A 356 17.80 -1.70 -15.11
C LEU A 356 19.01 -0.97 -15.69
N ALA A 357 18.81 -0.24 -16.79
CA ALA A 357 19.85 0.45 -17.54
C ALA A 357 19.30 1.75 -18.17
N ASP A 358 20.23 2.61 -18.59
CA ASP A 358 19.95 3.76 -19.43
C ASP A 358 19.23 3.32 -20.71
N GLN A 359 18.20 4.08 -21.05
CA GLN A 359 17.30 3.80 -22.15
C GLN A 359 16.74 5.11 -22.71
N LYS A 360 16.08 5.00 -23.85
CA LYS A 360 15.44 6.17 -24.47
C LYS A 360 14.19 6.56 -23.70
N ASP A 361 13.96 7.87 -23.58
CA ASP A 361 12.71 8.40 -23.07
C ASP A 361 11.70 8.57 -24.21
N LEU A 362 11.10 7.46 -24.64
CA LEU A 362 10.18 7.45 -25.77
C LEU A 362 8.95 8.35 -25.54
N TYR A 363 8.47 8.44 -24.30
CA TYR A 363 7.35 9.31 -23.94
C TYR A 363 7.73 10.78 -24.08
N LYS A 364 8.88 11.18 -23.52
CA LYS A 364 9.38 12.54 -23.66
C LYS A 364 9.66 12.92 -25.11
N GLU A 365 10.28 12.04 -25.89
CA GLU A 365 10.53 12.27 -27.32
C GLU A 365 9.20 12.48 -28.08
N TYR A 366 8.13 11.76 -27.70
CA TYR A 366 6.80 11.95 -28.28
C TYR A 366 6.17 13.29 -27.89
N THR A 367 6.18 13.67 -26.61
CA THR A 367 5.59 14.93 -26.11
C THR A 367 6.35 16.16 -26.65
N ASP A 368 7.68 16.07 -26.74
CA ASP A 368 8.51 17.14 -27.33
C ASP A 368 8.23 17.32 -28.84
N ALA A 369 7.92 16.22 -29.55
CA ALA A 369 7.56 16.25 -30.96
C ALA A 369 6.10 16.68 -31.24
N HIS A 370 5.21 16.54 -30.24
CA HIS A 370 3.78 16.85 -30.35
C HIS A 370 3.30 17.76 -29.20
N PRO A 371 3.86 18.97 -29.04
CA PRO A 371 3.52 19.86 -27.92
C PRO A 371 2.08 20.39 -27.98
N ASP A 372 1.37 20.20 -29.09
CA ASP A 372 -0.04 20.52 -29.26
C ASP A 372 -0.99 19.41 -28.76
N LYS A 373 -0.46 18.22 -28.45
CA LYS A 373 -1.21 17.10 -27.90
C LYS A 373 -0.98 17.01 -26.39
N ASN A 374 -2.06 16.99 -25.63
CA ASN A 374 -2.04 16.66 -24.21
C ASN A 374 -2.31 15.15 -24.04
N THR A 375 -1.35 14.32 -24.43
CA THR A 375 -1.45 12.85 -24.28
C THR A 375 -0.78 12.46 -22.98
N GLU A 376 -1.56 11.90 -22.05
CA GLU A 376 -1.02 11.36 -20.80
C GLU A 376 -0.21 10.08 -21.05
N ILE A 377 0.70 9.74 -20.16
CA ILE A 377 1.56 8.56 -20.36
C ILE A 377 0.75 7.25 -20.39
N PHE A 378 -0.31 7.17 -19.59
CA PHE A 378 -1.22 6.04 -19.59
C PHE A 378 -1.86 5.85 -20.98
N GLU A 379 -2.40 6.93 -21.54
CA GLU A 379 -2.93 6.93 -22.91
C GLU A 379 -1.84 6.59 -23.94
N PHE A 380 -0.61 7.07 -23.75
CA PHE A 380 0.50 6.78 -24.65
C PHE A 380 0.83 5.29 -24.69
N VAL A 381 0.91 4.64 -23.52
CA VAL A 381 1.16 3.21 -23.40
C VAL A 381 0.01 2.40 -24.00
N MET A 382 -1.24 2.71 -23.66
CA MET A 382 -2.40 1.99 -24.22
C MET A 382 -2.63 2.25 -25.71
N SER A 383 -2.24 3.42 -26.22
CA SER A 383 -2.64 3.79 -27.57
C SER A 383 -1.95 2.90 -28.58
N ASP A 384 -2.78 2.30 -29.44
CA ASP A 384 -2.37 1.69 -30.70
C ASP A 384 -2.03 2.75 -31.76
N SER A 385 -1.96 4.03 -31.38
CA SER A 385 -1.93 5.15 -32.30
C SER A 385 -0.67 5.10 -33.17
N THR A 386 -0.91 5.03 -34.47
CA THR A 386 0.06 4.79 -35.54
C THR A 386 1.15 5.88 -35.69
N SER A 387 1.17 6.91 -34.84
CA SER A 387 2.12 8.03 -34.93
C SER A 387 3.48 7.79 -34.27
N TYR A 388 3.63 6.78 -33.40
CA TYR A 388 4.92 6.50 -32.74
C TYR A 388 5.29 5.01 -32.61
N LYS A 389 4.47 4.12 -33.22
CA LYS A 389 4.75 2.66 -33.31
C LYS A 389 6.11 2.34 -33.92
N GLU A 390 6.65 3.23 -34.75
CA GLU A 390 7.95 3.03 -35.43
C GLU A 390 9.14 2.98 -34.45
N ASN A 391 9.00 3.51 -33.24
CA ASN A 391 10.05 3.51 -32.21
C ASN A 391 9.85 2.44 -31.13
N VAL A 392 8.67 1.82 -31.06
CA VAL A 392 8.42 0.64 -30.22
C VAL A 392 9.06 -0.54 -30.93
N VAL A 393 9.90 -1.28 -30.21
CA VAL A 393 10.60 -2.45 -30.73
C VAL A 393 10.05 -3.72 -30.11
N ASP A 394 10.11 -4.83 -30.84
CA ASP A 394 9.78 -6.13 -30.27
C ASP A 394 10.90 -6.52 -29.27
N PRO A 395 10.58 -6.70 -27.98
CA PRO A 395 11.57 -7.11 -26.99
C PRO A 395 12.02 -8.56 -27.22
N ASN A 396 13.25 -8.88 -26.80
CA ASN A 396 13.64 -10.27 -26.57
C ASN A 396 13.64 -10.53 -25.06
N PHE A 397 12.82 -11.48 -24.62
CA PHE A 397 12.77 -11.87 -23.21
C PHE A 397 13.66 -13.08 -22.89
N ASP A 398 14.29 -13.01 -21.72
CA ASP A 398 14.82 -14.17 -21.02
C ASP A 398 14.13 -14.28 -19.65
N THR A 399 13.52 -15.43 -19.36
CA THR A 399 12.91 -15.70 -18.05
C THR A 399 13.95 -16.36 -17.13
N ASP A 400 14.28 -15.70 -16.03
CA ASP A 400 15.26 -16.21 -15.06
C ASP A 400 14.85 -15.82 -13.64
N GLY A 401 14.04 -16.65 -13.01
CA GLY A 401 13.68 -16.49 -11.61
C GLY A 401 12.22 -16.25 -11.32
N TYR A 402 11.96 -15.93 -10.05
CA TYR A 402 10.64 -15.74 -9.48
C TYR A 402 10.60 -14.53 -8.56
N ALA A 403 9.42 -13.92 -8.49
CA ALA A 403 9.07 -12.92 -7.49
C ALA A 403 8.26 -13.56 -6.37
N VAL A 404 8.67 -13.30 -5.13
CA VAL A 404 7.97 -13.69 -3.91
C VAL A 404 7.32 -12.44 -3.34
N PHE A 405 6.00 -12.46 -3.21
CA PHE A 405 5.28 -11.36 -2.58
C PHE A 405 5.22 -11.57 -1.09
N VAL A 406 5.30 -10.46 -0.35
CA VAL A 406 5.23 -10.47 1.10
C VAL A 406 4.30 -9.37 1.57
N GLY A 407 3.71 -9.55 2.74
CA GLY A 407 2.90 -8.52 3.35
C GLY A 407 2.35 -8.94 4.70
N SER A 408 1.33 -8.24 5.15
CA SER A 408 0.55 -8.62 6.32
C SER A 408 -0.29 -9.86 6.00
N ASP A 409 -0.20 -10.89 6.84
CA ASP A 409 -0.81 -12.22 6.64
C ASP A 409 -2.34 -12.25 6.70
N VAL A 410 -2.93 -11.14 7.14
CA VAL A 410 -4.36 -11.00 7.40
C VAL A 410 -5.15 -10.37 6.25
N PHE A 411 -4.47 -9.88 5.23
CA PHE A 411 -5.08 -9.12 4.12
C PHE A 411 -4.82 -9.76 2.76
N THR A 412 -5.81 -9.63 1.88
CA THR A 412 -5.72 -9.91 0.45
C THR A 412 -5.93 -8.64 -0.36
N GLY A 413 -5.63 -8.64 -1.67
CA GLY A 413 -5.85 -7.46 -2.51
C GLY A 413 -7.30 -6.96 -2.51
N ASN A 414 -8.28 -7.85 -2.29
CA ASN A 414 -9.70 -7.48 -2.22
C ASN A 414 -10.12 -6.92 -0.85
N ASP A 415 -9.33 -7.19 0.20
CA ASP A 415 -9.65 -6.75 1.56
C ASP A 415 -9.25 -5.29 1.79
N ILE A 416 -8.36 -4.75 0.95
CA ILE A 416 -7.74 -3.45 1.18
C ILE A 416 -8.34 -2.39 0.28
N TYR A 417 -8.61 -1.25 0.90
CA TYR A 417 -8.99 -0.05 0.21
C TYR A 417 -7.78 0.57 -0.52
N ASN A 418 -7.93 0.84 -1.82
CA ASN A 418 -6.87 1.36 -2.71
C ASN A 418 -6.53 2.85 -2.50
N GLY A 419 -7.17 3.55 -1.57
CA GLY A 419 -6.95 4.99 -1.40
C GLY A 419 -5.84 5.36 -0.43
N VAL A 420 -5.74 6.67 -0.20
CA VAL A 420 -4.61 7.41 0.37
C VAL A 420 -4.55 7.26 1.90
N SER A 421 -4.58 6.03 2.39
CA SER A 421 -4.41 5.78 3.81
C SER A 421 -2.93 5.89 4.19
N VAL A 422 -2.62 6.64 5.23
CA VAL A 422 -1.30 6.62 5.91
C VAL A 422 -1.01 5.29 6.62
N TYR A 423 -1.99 4.38 6.66
CA TYR A 423 -1.85 3.05 7.25
C TYR A 423 -2.21 1.94 6.26
N SER A 424 -1.76 2.05 5.00
CA SER A 424 -1.72 0.88 4.10
C SER A 424 -0.95 -0.25 4.78
N PRO A 425 -1.36 -1.52 4.64
CA PRO A 425 -0.66 -2.60 5.31
C PRO A 425 0.71 -2.89 4.71
N ASN A 426 1.51 -3.67 5.44
CA ASN A 426 2.83 -4.12 4.97
C ASN A 426 2.72 -4.80 3.60
N THR A 427 3.67 -4.50 2.71
CA THR A 427 3.72 -5.06 1.36
C THR A 427 5.16 -5.10 0.83
N GLY A 428 5.44 -5.99 -0.11
CA GLY A 428 6.72 -6.00 -0.79
C GLY A 428 6.91 -7.16 -1.74
N ILE A 429 8.07 -7.13 -2.39
CA ILE A 429 8.52 -8.14 -3.35
C ILE A 429 9.98 -8.51 -3.06
N ILE A 430 10.28 -9.79 -3.08
CA ILE A 430 11.64 -10.35 -3.03
C ILE A 430 11.88 -11.15 -4.30
N LYS A 431 13.01 -10.93 -4.95
CA LYS A 431 13.33 -11.45 -6.28
C LYS A 431 14.49 -12.42 -6.20
N TYR A 432 14.32 -13.59 -6.80
CA TYR A 432 15.34 -14.64 -6.89
C TYR A 432 15.54 -15.05 -8.34
N THR A 433 16.78 -15.27 -8.75
CA THR A 433 17.15 -15.78 -10.09
C THR A 433 17.87 -17.12 -9.96
N SER A 434 18.25 -17.73 -11.08
CA SER A 434 19.16 -18.88 -11.14
C SER A 434 20.50 -18.67 -10.41
N LYS A 435 20.86 -17.43 -10.09
CA LYS A 435 22.08 -17.04 -9.36
C LYS A 435 21.84 -16.75 -7.87
N GLY A 436 20.65 -17.05 -7.34
CA GLY A 436 20.23 -16.78 -5.97
C GLY A 436 19.49 -15.44 -5.84
N PHE A 437 19.57 -14.82 -4.66
CA PHE A 437 18.96 -13.51 -4.39
C PHE A 437 19.33 -12.48 -5.47
N TYR A 438 18.33 -11.79 -5.99
CA TYR A 438 18.48 -10.71 -6.95
C TYR A 438 18.17 -9.35 -6.34
N GLY A 439 17.14 -9.23 -5.51
CA GLY A 439 16.80 -7.95 -4.90
C GLY A 439 15.51 -7.98 -4.11
N MET A 440 15.17 -6.86 -3.49
CA MET A 440 13.93 -6.69 -2.74
C MET A 440 13.46 -5.24 -2.75
N ASP A 441 12.16 -5.06 -2.61
CA ASP A 441 11.51 -3.79 -2.31
C ASP A 441 10.40 -4.06 -1.28
N LEU A 442 10.64 -3.63 -0.04
CA LEU A 442 9.75 -3.90 1.09
C LEU A 442 9.30 -2.59 1.71
N THR A 443 8.00 -2.49 1.98
CA THR A 443 7.37 -1.40 2.72
C THR A 443 6.71 -1.97 3.97
N LEU A 444 7.10 -1.45 5.13
CA LEU A 444 6.52 -1.76 6.42
C LEU A 444 5.89 -0.52 7.03
N THR A 445 4.77 -0.71 7.69
CA THR A 445 3.87 0.32 8.21
C THR A 445 3.31 -0.09 9.56
N GLU A 446 3.11 -1.39 9.79
CA GLU A 446 2.52 -1.89 11.02
C GLU A 446 3.05 -3.25 11.51
N VAL A 447 2.61 -3.62 12.71
CA VAL A 447 2.68 -4.96 13.29
C VAL A 447 1.30 -5.31 13.84
N ILE A 448 0.69 -6.37 13.33
CA ILE A 448 -0.56 -6.92 13.90
C ILE A 448 -0.26 -7.57 15.25
N LYS A 449 -1.01 -7.16 16.29
CA LYS A 449 -0.79 -7.61 17.67
C LYS A 449 -1.84 -8.61 18.14
N ASP A 450 -3.07 -8.42 17.69
CA ASP A 450 -4.21 -9.23 18.11
C ASP A 450 -5.31 -9.18 17.06
N VAL A 451 -6.22 -10.14 17.12
CA VAL A 451 -7.37 -10.23 16.22
C VAL A 451 -8.62 -10.55 17.02
N LYS A 452 -9.70 -9.84 16.68
CA LYS A 452 -11.05 -10.22 17.06
C LYS A 452 -11.75 -10.82 15.86
N GLU A 453 -11.88 -12.13 15.88
CA GLU A 453 -12.45 -12.89 14.77
C GLU A 453 -13.97 -12.77 14.71
N ASP A 454 -14.50 -12.82 13.48
CA ASP A 454 -15.94 -12.87 13.18
C ASP A 454 -16.75 -11.84 13.97
N VAL A 455 -16.55 -10.56 13.66
CA VAL A 455 -17.28 -9.47 14.28
C VAL A 455 -18.69 -9.34 13.69
N GLN A 456 -19.65 -8.98 14.54
CA GLN A 456 -21.01 -8.73 14.10
C GLN A 456 -21.07 -7.52 13.17
N LEU A 457 -21.49 -7.75 11.93
CA LEU A 457 -21.78 -6.71 10.96
C LEU A 457 -23.27 -6.34 10.99
N LEU A 458 -23.57 -5.08 10.70
CA LEU A 458 -24.94 -4.64 10.46
C LEU A 458 -25.45 -5.17 9.13
N PRO A 459 -26.77 -5.46 9.02
CA PRO A 459 -27.42 -5.65 7.73
C PRO A 459 -27.20 -4.43 6.83
N PHE A 460 -27.04 -4.64 5.53
CA PHE A 460 -26.70 -3.59 4.57
C PHE A 460 -27.75 -2.47 4.53
N GLU A 461 -29.03 -2.78 4.74
CA GLU A 461 -30.08 -1.76 4.81
C GLU A 461 -29.90 -0.81 6.00
N LYS A 462 -29.28 -1.27 7.09
CA LYS A 462 -28.94 -0.40 8.23
C LYS A 462 -27.75 0.50 7.93
N ILE A 463 -26.82 0.05 7.11
CA ILE A 463 -25.69 0.87 6.65
C ILE A 463 -26.20 2.04 5.81
N THR A 464 -27.10 1.80 4.85
CA THR A 464 -27.65 2.86 4.00
C THR A 464 -28.56 3.82 4.78
N GLU A 465 -29.38 3.30 5.71
CA GLU A 465 -30.16 4.14 6.65
C GLU A 465 -29.26 5.06 7.49
N SER A 466 -28.17 4.53 8.06
CA SER A 466 -27.23 5.32 8.88
C SER A 466 -26.47 6.34 8.03
N LEU A 467 -26.01 5.96 6.84
CA LEU A 467 -25.37 6.87 5.90
C LEU A 467 -26.28 8.06 5.58
N GLN A 468 -27.54 7.82 5.18
CA GLN A 468 -28.50 8.90 4.91
C GLN A 468 -28.74 9.80 6.14
N ALA A 469 -28.68 9.24 7.35
CA ALA A 469 -28.92 9.98 8.58
C ALA A 469 -27.74 10.85 9.01
N GLU A 470 -26.50 10.37 8.85
CA GLU A 470 -25.28 11.06 9.30
C GLU A 470 -24.66 11.97 8.23
N LEU A 471 -24.81 11.62 6.94
CA LEU A 471 -24.23 12.36 5.83
C LEU A 471 -24.57 13.87 5.83
N PRO A 472 -25.79 14.33 6.20
CA PRO A 472 -26.11 15.76 6.29
C PRO A 472 -25.22 16.57 7.25
N GLU A 473 -24.65 15.94 8.28
CA GLU A 473 -23.77 16.62 9.25
C GLU A 473 -22.31 16.65 8.79
N ARG A 474 -21.94 15.81 7.81
CA ARG A 474 -20.57 15.63 7.32
C ARG A 474 -20.35 16.24 5.93
N PHE A 475 -21.39 16.22 5.09
CA PHE A 475 -21.29 16.60 3.69
C PHE A 475 -21.21 18.12 3.49
N ASP A 476 -20.08 18.60 3.00
CA ASP A 476 -19.89 19.96 2.50
C ASP A 476 -20.03 20.01 0.97
N LYS A 477 -21.21 20.43 0.52
CA LYS A 477 -21.52 20.64 -0.90
C LYS A 477 -20.63 21.66 -1.62
N ASN A 478 -19.91 22.52 -0.89
CA ASN A 478 -19.03 23.52 -1.51
C ASN A 478 -17.66 22.94 -1.88
N LYS A 479 -17.33 21.73 -1.42
CA LYS A 479 -16.09 21.02 -1.74
C LYS A 479 -16.20 20.16 -3.00
N MET A 480 -17.40 20.01 -3.54
CA MET A 480 -17.64 19.35 -4.81
C MET A 480 -18.15 20.39 -5.82
N GLU A 481 -17.66 20.32 -7.06
CA GLU A 481 -18.16 21.15 -8.16
C GLU A 481 -19.52 20.64 -8.67
N LEU A 482 -20.54 20.78 -7.83
CA LEU A 482 -21.86 20.25 -8.10
C LEU A 482 -22.53 20.95 -9.28
N ASN A 483 -23.09 20.15 -10.18
CA ASN A 483 -23.94 20.63 -11.27
C ASN A 483 -25.44 20.50 -10.92
N SER A 484 -26.33 20.89 -11.83
CA SER A 484 -27.78 20.88 -11.59
C SER A 484 -28.39 19.49 -11.39
N LYS A 485 -27.67 18.41 -11.69
CA LYS A 485 -28.16 17.04 -11.53
C LYS A 485 -27.91 16.48 -10.14
N GLY A 486 -26.94 17.01 -9.40
CA GLY A 486 -26.64 16.61 -8.02
C GLY A 486 -25.42 15.68 -7.91
N VAL A 487 -25.47 14.77 -6.94
CA VAL A 487 -24.44 13.77 -6.63
C VAL A 487 -24.93 12.38 -7.03
N TYR A 488 -24.04 11.57 -7.58
CA TYR A 488 -24.24 10.18 -7.94
C TYR A 488 -23.29 9.30 -7.12
N LEU A 489 -23.80 8.20 -6.57
CA LEU A 489 -22.98 7.16 -5.92
C LEU A 489 -22.79 6.02 -6.91
N ASP A 490 -21.53 5.64 -7.18
CA ASP A 490 -21.17 4.70 -8.26
C ASP A 490 -20.46 3.44 -7.77
N ILE A 491 -19.59 3.58 -6.76
CA ILE A 491 -18.76 2.47 -6.28
C ILE A 491 -19.20 2.07 -4.88
N LEU A 492 -19.31 0.77 -4.64
CA LEU A 492 -19.62 0.16 -3.34
C LEU A 492 -18.68 -1.01 -3.07
N ASN A 493 -17.90 -0.93 -1.99
CA ASN A 493 -17.01 -2.00 -1.58
C ASN A 493 -17.09 -2.27 -0.07
N LEU A 494 -16.90 -3.53 0.32
CA LEU A 494 -16.64 -3.92 1.72
C LEU A 494 -15.14 -4.16 1.88
N THR A 495 -14.45 -3.28 2.61
CA THR A 495 -12.99 -3.28 2.76
C THR A 495 -12.59 -3.06 4.21
N TYR A 496 -11.29 -3.10 4.52
CA TYR A 496 -10.75 -2.65 5.80
C TYR A 496 -10.28 -1.21 5.74
N THR A 497 -10.61 -0.44 6.80
CA THR A 497 -10.11 0.91 7.02
C THR A 497 -9.42 0.98 8.38
N PRO A 498 -8.25 1.63 8.48
CA PRO A 498 -7.65 1.93 9.79
C PRO A 498 -8.52 2.94 10.56
N ASP A 499 -8.71 2.68 11.83
CA ASP A 499 -9.49 3.49 12.77
C ASP A 499 -8.71 3.63 14.08
N SER A 500 -8.72 4.85 14.64
CA SER A 500 -8.06 5.13 15.91
C SER A 500 -8.81 6.22 16.68
N ASP A 501 -9.12 5.93 17.94
CA ASP A 501 -9.74 6.88 18.87
C ASP A 501 -8.82 8.07 19.20
N ASP A 502 -7.51 7.90 19.02
CA ASP A 502 -6.50 8.95 19.18
C ASP A 502 -5.59 9.00 17.94
N PRO A 503 -5.76 9.97 17.03
CA PRO A 503 -4.96 10.07 15.81
C PRO A 503 -3.47 10.36 16.08
N THR A 504 -3.07 10.58 17.33
CA THR A 504 -1.66 10.72 17.75
C THR A 504 -1.08 9.43 18.34
N SER A 505 -1.90 8.41 18.53
CA SER A 505 -1.49 7.09 18.98
C SER A 505 -0.80 6.33 17.86
N ASN A 506 0.18 5.50 18.23
CA ASN A 506 0.75 4.50 17.33
C ASN A 506 -0.10 3.22 17.26
N GLU A 507 -1.10 3.09 18.13
CA GLU A 507 -2.04 1.98 18.17
C GLU A 507 -3.31 2.35 17.41
N PHE A 508 -3.76 1.43 16.55
CA PHE A 508 -4.95 1.58 15.73
C PHE A 508 -5.57 0.22 15.42
N SER A 509 -6.75 0.21 14.80
CA SER A 509 -7.42 -1.02 14.39
C SER A 509 -7.79 -0.98 12.93
N TYR A 510 -7.62 -2.07 12.20
CA TYR A 510 -8.30 -2.24 10.92
C TYR A 510 -9.70 -2.77 11.18
N ILE A 511 -10.71 -1.99 10.83
CA ILE A 511 -12.12 -2.32 10.99
C ILE A 511 -12.79 -2.54 9.63
N PRO A 512 -13.79 -3.43 9.54
CA PRO A 512 -14.53 -3.64 8.30
C PRO A 512 -15.44 -2.43 8.05
N CYS A 513 -15.41 -1.92 6.82
CA CYS A 513 -16.13 -0.72 6.40
C CYS A 513 -16.78 -0.91 5.03
N TRP A 514 -17.94 -0.29 4.86
CA TRP A 514 -18.55 -0.05 3.56
C TRP A 514 -18.08 1.29 3.03
N THR A 515 -17.54 1.28 1.82
CA THR A 515 -17.01 2.47 1.15
C THR A 515 -17.89 2.84 -0.03
N PHE A 516 -18.23 4.12 -0.14
CA PHE A 516 -19.03 4.65 -1.25
C PHE A 516 -18.33 5.83 -1.91
N ASP A 517 -18.14 5.77 -3.23
CA ASP A 517 -17.68 6.91 -4.00
C ASP A 517 -18.85 7.78 -4.49
N MET A 518 -18.69 9.08 -4.32
CA MET A 518 -19.64 10.13 -4.65
C MET A 518 -19.06 11.09 -5.68
N TYR A 519 -19.77 11.29 -6.79
CA TYR A 519 -19.35 12.19 -7.87
C TYR A 519 -20.46 13.20 -8.19
N PRO A 520 -20.14 14.41 -8.67
CA PRO A 520 -21.12 15.23 -9.38
C PRO A 520 -21.67 14.45 -10.58
N ASP A 521 -22.99 14.30 -10.70
CA ASP A 521 -23.60 13.48 -11.77
C ASP A 521 -23.19 14.00 -13.17
N GLY A 522 -22.41 13.18 -13.90
CA GLY A 522 -21.90 13.49 -15.22
C GLY A 522 -20.58 14.27 -15.24
N ASN A 523 -19.87 14.38 -14.11
CA ASN A 523 -18.48 14.82 -14.05
C ASN A 523 -17.68 14.00 -13.00
N GLY A 524 -16.64 13.30 -13.44
CA GLY A 524 -15.78 12.48 -12.57
C GLY A 524 -14.50 13.17 -12.09
N SER A 525 -14.25 14.45 -12.43
CA SER A 525 -12.97 15.12 -12.11
C SER A 525 -12.82 15.55 -10.64
N ASN A 526 -13.93 15.57 -9.90
CA ASN A 526 -14.00 15.92 -8.49
C ASN A 526 -14.94 14.94 -7.82
N GLY A 527 -14.63 14.52 -6.60
CA GLY A 527 -15.45 13.55 -5.90
C GLY A 527 -15.26 13.60 -4.39
N ALA A 528 -15.99 12.73 -3.73
CA ALA A 528 -15.83 12.45 -2.33
C ALA A 528 -16.00 10.96 -2.10
N GLU A 529 -15.32 10.43 -1.10
CA GLU A 529 -15.55 9.08 -0.64
C GLU A 529 -16.08 9.14 0.79
N VAL A 530 -17.05 8.29 1.10
CA VAL A 530 -17.57 8.12 2.46
C VAL A 530 -17.36 6.68 2.92
N ILE A 531 -16.76 6.55 4.11
CA ILE A 531 -16.42 5.28 4.72
C ILE A 531 -17.32 5.09 5.94
N VAL A 532 -18.08 4.00 5.94
CA VAL A 532 -19.08 3.69 6.97
C VAL A 532 -18.66 2.41 7.70
N ASN A 533 -18.54 2.48 9.02
CA ASN A 533 -18.19 1.33 9.86
C ASN A 533 -19.24 0.23 9.70
N ALA A 534 -18.83 -0.96 9.24
CA ALA A 534 -19.76 -2.05 8.96
C ALA A 534 -20.38 -2.68 10.23
N MET A 535 -19.81 -2.43 11.41
CA MET A 535 -20.29 -2.98 12.69
C MET A 535 -21.36 -2.12 13.37
N ASP A 536 -21.33 -0.79 13.17
CA ASP A 536 -22.26 0.12 13.85
C ASP A 536 -22.92 1.19 12.97
N GLY A 537 -22.50 1.30 11.70
CA GLY A 537 -23.09 2.20 10.71
C GLY A 537 -22.66 3.66 10.82
N SER A 538 -21.74 3.99 11.74
CA SER A 538 -21.24 5.36 11.86
C SER A 538 -20.29 5.72 10.71
N ILE A 539 -20.29 6.98 10.28
CA ILE A 539 -19.31 7.48 9.30
C ILE A 539 -17.96 7.60 10.00
N VAL A 540 -17.00 6.78 9.55
CA VAL A 540 -15.60 6.80 10.01
C VAL A 540 -14.90 8.02 9.43
N ASP A 541 -14.99 8.20 8.12
CA ASP A 541 -14.39 9.32 7.42
C ASP A 541 -15.19 9.72 6.16
N LEU A 542 -15.00 10.97 5.75
CA LEU A 542 -15.49 11.51 4.50
C LEU A 542 -14.45 12.50 3.97
N TYR A 543 -13.78 12.15 2.89
CA TYR A 543 -12.76 12.99 2.27
C TYR A 543 -13.14 13.37 0.84
N TYR A 544 -12.63 14.53 0.42
CA TYR A 544 -12.86 15.12 -0.89
C TYR A 544 -11.57 15.06 -1.70
N TRP A 545 -11.70 14.77 -2.99
CA TRP A 545 -10.56 14.70 -3.90
C TRP A 545 -10.84 15.43 -5.21
N SER A 546 -9.76 15.85 -5.86
CA SER A 546 -9.76 16.54 -7.14
C SER A 546 -8.60 16.06 -8.00
N THR A 547 -8.84 15.90 -9.31
CA THR A 547 -7.82 15.50 -10.28
C THR A 547 -7.29 16.68 -11.12
N GLU A 548 -7.36 17.91 -10.60
CA GLU A 548 -6.89 19.12 -11.30
C GLU A 548 -5.41 19.13 -11.70
#